data_AF-A0A3A5IM85-F1
#
_entry.id   AF-A0A3A5IM85-F1
#
_cell.length_a   1.000
_cell.length_b   1.000
_cell.length_c   1.000
_cell.angle_alpha   90.00
_cell.angle_beta   90.00
_cell.angle_gamma   90.00
#
_symmetry.space_group_name_H-M   'P 1'
#
loop_
_entity.id
_entity.type
_entity.pdbx_description
1 polymer ?
#
loop_
_entity_poly.entity_id
_entity_poly.type
_entity_poly.pdbx_seq_one_letter_code
_entity_poly.pdbx_strand_id
1 'polypeptide(L)'
;MFMAATVFLTVISVKSLNAEAASIGESIVEYGKKFMGVPYVWGGTSPSGFDCSGFTQYIYKNEASVSLPRTTDQQYKIGTSVAKSDLQPGDLIFYKNTYKKGISHVGVYAGNNMVLNATTSKGVRLVSMDNSYWGPRYAGAKRVLKEEKAPEWFTDVSKSVATYTAIKEMSDKEIITGFGDHTFRPDEKVTRGQAAAIINRVLKLKPKVMSHFTDVSKSYRFAYDIAAIREAGIINGFGDKTFRPNEEMTRNEMAAILGHAFELKVSQTAAANVKYSDIRPGHWAYNGIITMASIDQTGFFEGAKFYGTHNATREAFTVAVYNAMNVQ
;
A
#
# COMPACT_ATOMS: atom_id res chain seq x y z
N MET A 1 -56.49 -6.45 -23.00
CA MET A 1 -55.54 -7.10 -22.05
C MET A 1 -54.27 -7.43 -22.81
N PHE A 2 -53.33 -6.49 -22.88
CA PHE A 2 -51.93 -6.74 -23.24
C PHE A 2 -51.13 -5.58 -22.62
N MET A 3 -50.38 -5.88 -21.57
CA MET A 3 -49.53 -4.92 -20.86
C MET A 3 -48.10 -5.18 -21.33
N ALA A 4 -47.52 -4.23 -22.06
CA ALA A 4 -46.14 -4.29 -22.50
C ALA A 4 -45.22 -3.99 -21.30
N ALA A 5 -44.40 -4.96 -20.90
CA ALA A 5 -43.39 -4.78 -19.88
C ALA A 5 -42.08 -4.31 -20.54
N THR A 6 -41.76 -3.04 -20.37
CA THR A 6 -40.48 -2.45 -20.79
C THR A 6 -39.40 -2.83 -19.77
N VAL A 7 -38.46 -3.68 -20.18
CA VAL A 7 -37.29 -4.04 -19.35
C VAL A 7 -36.25 -2.94 -19.48
N PHE A 8 -36.04 -2.16 -18.42
CA PHE A 8 -34.89 -1.27 -18.29
C PHE A 8 -33.66 -2.11 -17.94
N LEU A 9 -32.74 -2.27 -18.91
CA LEU A 9 -31.39 -2.76 -18.64
C LEU A 9 -30.64 -1.65 -17.89
N THR A 10 -30.50 -1.79 -16.58
CA THR A 10 -29.60 -0.93 -15.81
C THR A 10 -28.17 -1.36 -16.08
N VAL A 11 -27.44 -0.51 -16.79
CA VAL A 11 -25.99 -0.62 -16.92
C VAL A 11 -25.41 -0.36 -15.54
N ILE A 12 -25.02 -1.41 -14.83
CA ILE A 12 -24.23 -1.28 -13.61
C ILE A 12 -22.89 -0.69 -14.04
N SER A 13 -22.70 0.60 -13.81
CA SER A 13 -21.39 1.23 -13.87
C SER A 13 -20.51 0.47 -12.87
N VAL A 14 -19.58 -0.33 -13.40
CA VAL A 14 -18.53 -0.96 -12.61
C VAL A 14 -17.69 0.20 -12.08
N LYS A 15 -18.02 0.67 -10.87
CA LYS A 15 -17.17 1.60 -10.13
C LYS A 15 -15.75 1.05 -10.21
N SER A 16 -14.86 1.85 -10.78
CA SER A 16 -13.43 1.55 -10.76
C SER A 16 -13.07 1.19 -9.33
N LEU A 17 -12.52 0.00 -9.13
CA LEU A 17 -11.91 -0.37 -7.87
C LEU A 17 -10.97 0.76 -7.49
N ASN A 18 -11.24 1.44 -6.37
CA ASN A 18 -10.42 2.53 -5.85
C ASN A 18 -8.97 2.02 -5.78
N ALA A 19 -8.15 2.43 -6.75
CA ALA A 19 -6.73 2.19 -6.70
C ALA A 19 -6.19 3.09 -5.60
N GLU A 20 -6.02 2.52 -4.42
CA GLU A 20 -5.19 3.05 -3.36
C GLU A 20 -3.79 3.40 -3.91
N ALA A 21 -3.09 4.42 -3.39
CA ALA A 21 -1.72 4.79 -3.81
C ALA A 21 -0.74 3.64 -3.54
N ALA A 22 -0.71 2.69 -4.46
CA ALA A 22 0.31 1.69 -4.62
C ALA A 22 1.53 2.41 -5.20
N SER A 23 2.72 2.19 -4.62
CA SER A 23 3.95 2.48 -5.35
C SER A 23 3.85 1.85 -6.75
N ILE A 24 4.52 2.43 -7.74
CA ILE A 24 4.44 1.89 -9.11
C ILE A 24 4.76 0.38 -9.16
N GLY A 25 5.68 -0.07 -8.30
CA GLY A 25 5.99 -1.48 -8.13
C GLY A 25 4.85 -2.33 -7.54
N GLU A 26 4.12 -1.82 -6.55
CA GLU A 26 2.90 -2.46 -6.06
C GLU A 26 1.79 -2.47 -7.11
N SER A 27 1.65 -1.39 -7.91
CA SER A 27 0.67 -1.35 -9.01
C SER A 27 0.95 -2.42 -10.06
N ILE A 28 2.23 -2.61 -10.41
CA ILE A 28 2.68 -3.70 -11.30
C ILE A 28 2.29 -5.07 -10.74
N VAL A 29 2.46 -5.28 -9.44
CA VAL A 29 2.11 -6.55 -8.79
C VAL A 29 0.59 -6.78 -8.82
N GLU A 30 -0.22 -5.77 -8.51
CA GLU A 30 -1.68 -5.86 -8.54
C GLU A 30 -2.21 -6.07 -9.97
N TYR A 31 -1.66 -5.34 -10.94
CA TYR A 31 -1.95 -5.58 -12.36
C TYR A 31 -1.59 -7.01 -12.76
N GLY A 32 -0.42 -7.50 -12.35
CA GLY A 32 0.02 -8.86 -12.62
C GLY A 32 -0.88 -9.94 -12.00
N LYS A 33 -1.46 -9.69 -10.81
CA LYS A 33 -2.37 -10.64 -10.15
C LYS A 33 -3.63 -10.92 -10.95
N LYS A 34 -4.07 -9.99 -11.83
CA LYS A 34 -5.20 -10.20 -12.75
C LYS A 34 -4.99 -11.39 -13.71
N PHE A 35 -3.74 -11.78 -13.93
CA PHE A 35 -3.37 -12.89 -14.81
C PHE A 35 -3.10 -14.20 -14.05
N MET A 36 -3.38 -14.28 -12.75
CA MET A 36 -3.21 -15.51 -12.00
C MET A 36 -3.96 -16.69 -12.65
N GLY A 37 -3.26 -17.81 -12.81
CA GLY A 37 -3.76 -19.00 -13.49
C GLY A 37 -3.54 -19.04 -15.00
N VAL A 38 -3.15 -17.93 -15.65
CA VAL A 38 -2.82 -17.95 -17.08
C VAL A 38 -1.70 -18.98 -17.35
N PRO A 39 -1.89 -19.93 -18.29
CA PRO A 39 -0.94 -21.01 -18.51
C PRO A 39 0.46 -20.54 -18.90
N TYR A 40 1.46 -21.37 -18.58
CA TYR A 40 2.80 -21.16 -19.08
C TYR A 40 2.88 -21.61 -20.54
N VAL A 41 3.34 -20.72 -21.42
CA VAL A 41 3.62 -21.02 -22.83
C VAL A 41 5.02 -20.54 -23.14
N TRP A 42 5.89 -21.46 -23.57
CA TRP A 42 7.26 -21.10 -23.95
C TRP A 42 7.24 -20.09 -25.09
N GLY A 43 7.91 -18.94 -24.93
CA GLY A 43 7.85 -17.88 -25.93
C GLY A 43 6.64 -16.94 -25.76
N GLY A 44 5.69 -17.24 -24.87
CA GLY A 44 4.44 -16.50 -24.69
C GLY A 44 4.62 -15.12 -24.06
N THR A 45 3.87 -14.14 -24.57
CA THR A 45 3.94 -12.72 -24.16
C THR A 45 2.57 -12.06 -24.04
N SER A 46 1.50 -12.84 -23.90
CA SER A 46 0.13 -12.32 -23.87
C SER A 46 -0.77 -13.11 -22.90
N PRO A 47 -1.97 -12.60 -22.56
CA PRO A 47 -2.89 -13.28 -21.65
C PRO A 47 -3.39 -14.67 -22.10
N SER A 48 -3.14 -15.08 -23.36
CA SER A 48 -3.40 -16.46 -23.80
C SER A 48 -2.32 -17.46 -23.34
N GLY A 49 -1.19 -16.96 -22.84
CA GLY A 49 -0.10 -17.76 -22.30
C GLY A 49 1.20 -16.97 -22.19
N PHE A 50 1.89 -17.11 -21.06
CA PHE A 50 3.13 -16.40 -20.79
C PHE A 50 4.30 -17.35 -20.54
N ASP A 51 5.51 -16.98 -20.96
CA ASP A 51 6.71 -17.43 -20.26
C ASP A 51 7.13 -16.44 -19.17
N CYS A 52 8.15 -16.79 -18.38
CA CYS A 52 8.54 -15.99 -17.22
C CYS A 52 8.92 -14.55 -17.58
N SER A 53 9.73 -14.34 -18.61
CA SER A 53 10.20 -13.01 -19.02
C SER A 53 9.18 -12.27 -19.91
N GLY A 54 8.33 -12.99 -20.63
CA GLY A 54 7.18 -12.44 -21.34
C GLY A 54 6.10 -11.92 -20.40
N PHE A 55 5.86 -12.62 -19.28
CA PHE A 55 4.97 -12.14 -18.21
C PHE A 55 5.47 -10.83 -17.60
N THR A 56 6.74 -10.77 -17.17
CA THR A 56 7.30 -9.53 -16.61
C THR A 56 7.30 -8.41 -17.64
N GLN A 57 7.68 -8.68 -18.90
CA GLN A 57 7.62 -7.68 -19.96
C GLN A 57 6.20 -7.12 -20.14
N TYR A 58 5.19 -8.00 -20.14
CA TYR A 58 3.81 -7.60 -20.33
C TYR A 58 3.31 -6.70 -19.19
N ILE A 59 3.51 -7.10 -17.93
CA ILE A 59 2.98 -6.32 -16.80
C ILE A 59 3.71 -4.98 -16.64
N TYR A 60 5.03 -4.91 -16.86
CA TYR A 60 5.78 -3.66 -16.76
C TYR A 60 5.45 -2.71 -17.92
N LYS A 61 5.27 -3.22 -19.14
CA LYS A 61 4.89 -2.40 -20.29
C LYS A 61 3.51 -1.80 -20.12
N ASN A 62 2.52 -2.60 -19.70
CA ASN A 62 1.13 -2.14 -19.62
C ASN A 62 0.83 -1.30 -18.38
N GLU A 63 1.51 -1.54 -17.26
CA GLU A 63 1.23 -0.83 -16.01
C GLU A 63 2.18 0.35 -15.77
N ALA A 64 3.43 0.26 -16.21
CA ALA A 64 4.46 1.26 -15.91
C ALA A 64 5.12 1.87 -17.16
N SER A 65 4.67 1.53 -18.36
CA SER A 65 5.30 1.94 -19.63
C SER A 65 6.79 1.57 -19.73
N VAL A 66 7.27 0.62 -18.91
CA VAL A 66 8.67 0.17 -18.90
C VAL A 66 8.84 -0.99 -19.87
N SER A 67 9.66 -0.78 -20.90
CA SER A 67 9.99 -1.82 -21.87
C SER A 67 11.13 -2.69 -21.37
N LEU A 68 10.81 -3.90 -20.90
CA LEU A 68 11.82 -4.89 -20.54
C LEU A 68 12.33 -5.66 -21.77
N PRO A 69 13.61 -6.05 -21.80
CA PRO A 69 14.14 -7.00 -22.77
C PRO A 69 13.39 -8.34 -22.76
N ARG A 70 13.40 -9.05 -23.89
CA ARG A 70 12.57 -10.24 -24.08
C ARG A 70 13.00 -11.42 -23.20
N THR A 71 14.29 -11.63 -22.99
CA THR A 71 14.80 -12.84 -22.32
C THR A 71 15.21 -12.56 -20.88
N THR A 72 15.08 -13.59 -20.03
CA THR A 72 15.51 -13.55 -18.63
C THR A 72 16.95 -13.08 -18.45
N ASP A 73 17.88 -13.57 -19.27
CA ASP A 73 19.30 -13.17 -19.19
C ASP A 73 19.52 -11.70 -19.54
N GLN A 74 18.73 -11.16 -20.49
CA GLN A 74 18.79 -9.74 -20.83
C GLN A 74 18.18 -8.88 -19.72
N GLN A 75 17.04 -9.30 -19.15
CA GLN A 75 16.43 -8.61 -18.01
C GLN A 75 17.36 -8.58 -16.79
N TYR A 76 18.16 -9.62 -16.58
CA TYR A 76 19.15 -9.65 -15.49
C TYR A 76 20.31 -8.66 -15.66
N LYS A 77 20.51 -8.09 -16.86
CA LYS A 77 21.60 -7.15 -17.14
C LYS A 77 21.19 -5.68 -17.00
N ILE A 78 19.90 -5.39 -16.81
CA ILE A 78 19.38 -4.03 -16.67
C ILE A 78 18.99 -3.72 -15.23
N GLY A 79 18.88 -2.43 -14.94
CA GLY A 79 18.51 -1.94 -13.61
C GLY A 79 19.63 -2.06 -12.56
N THR A 80 19.30 -1.61 -11.35
CA THR A 80 20.20 -1.60 -10.20
C THR A 80 20.10 -2.91 -9.43
N SER A 81 21.23 -3.47 -8.99
CA SER A 81 21.21 -4.65 -8.11
C SER A 81 20.63 -4.30 -6.74
N VAL A 82 19.72 -5.13 -6.22
CA VAL A 82 19.07 -4.92 -4.92
C VAL A 82 19.46 -6.04 -3.96
N ALA A 83 19.82 -5.69 -2.73
CA ALA A 83 20.06 -6.66 -1.67
C ALA A 83 18.74 -7.31 -1.22
N LYS A 84 18.78 -8.56 -0.77
CA LYS A 84 17.56 -9.29 -0.36
C LYS A 84 16.80 -8.58 0.79
N SER A 85 17.51 -7.87 1.66
CA SER A 85 16.94 -7.07 2.75
C SER A 85 16.19 -5.83 2.28
N ASP A 86 16.48 -5.35 1.07
CA ASP A 86 16.04 -4.05 0.55
C ASP A 86 15.01 -4.23 -0.57
N LEU A 87 14.49 -5.44 -0.71
CA LEU A 87 13.50 -5.78 -1.73
C LEU A 87 12.20 -5.02 -1.50
N GLN A 88 11.75 -4.36 -2.56
CA GLN A 88 10.49 -3.64 -2.62
C GLN A 88 9.59 -4.28 -3.68
N PRO A 89 8.26 -4.26 -3.50
CA PRO A 89 7.35 -4.74 -4.54
C PRO A 89 7.68 -4.09 -5.89
N GLY A 90 7.68 -4.88 -6.97
CA GLY A 90 8.14 -4.39 -8.27
C GLY A 90 9.64 -4.55 -8.55
N ASP A 91 10.43 -5.11 -7.64
CA ASP A 91 11.77 -5.60 -7.96
C ASP A 91 11.68 -6.91 -8.75
N LEU A 92 12.49 -7.05 -9.80
CA LEU A 92 12.60 -8.31 -10.54
C LEU A 92 13.46 -9.29 -9.74
N ILE A 93 12.93 -10.48 -9.50
CA ILE A 93 13.60 -11.58 -8.80
C ILE A 93 14.06 -12.62 -9.80
N PHE A 94 15.35 -12.95 -9.78
CA PHE A 94 15.95 -13.89 -10.71
C PHE A 94 16.35 -15.18 -10.01
N TYR A 95 16.14 -16.28 -10.72
CA TYR A 95 16.55 -17.61 -10.30
C TYR A 95 17.41 -18.29 -11.36
N LYS A 96 18.28 -19.19 -10.89
CA LYS A 96 19.21 -19.99 -11.68
C LYS A 96 18.87 -21.47 -11.64
N ASN A 97 19.33 -22.21 -12.65
CA ASN A 97 19.25 -23.68 -12.69
C ASN A 97 17.80 -24.21 -12.53
N THR A 98 16.84 -23.55 -13.18
CA THR A 98 15.44 -24.00 -13.25
C THR A 98 15.22 -24.92 -14.45
N TYR A 99 15.32 -24.40 -15.68
CA TYR A 99 15.25 -25.19 -16.92
C TYR A 99 16.56 -25.23 -17.71
N LYS A 100 17.52 -24.35 -17.39
CA LYS A 100 18.87 -24.35 -17.97
C LYS A 100 19.89 -23.95 -16.93
N LYS A 101 21.16 -24.29 -17.17
CA LYS A 101 22.28 -23.85 -16.33
C LYS A 101 22.41 -22.31 -16.36
N GLY A 102 22.69 -21.70 -15.21
CA GLY A 102 22.79 -20.25 -15.06
C GLY A 102 21.43 -19.59 -14.89
N ILE A 103 21.34 -18.28 -15.13
CA ILE A 103 20.09 -17.52 -15.02
C ILE A 103 19.05 -18.11 -15.97
N SER A 104 17.88 -18.44 -15.42
CA SER A 104 16.87 -19.17 -16.17
C SER A 104 15.44 -18.81 -15.80
N HIS A 105 15.17 -18.07 -14.73
CA HIS A 105 13.80 -17.65 -14.43
C HIS A 105 13.74 -16.25 -13.85
N VAL A 106 12.64 -15.55 -14.10
CA VAL A 106 12.35 -14.24 -13.53
C VAL A 106 10.91 -14.19 -13.01
N GLY A 107 10.71 -13.46 -11.92
CA GLY A 107 9.41 -13.03 -11.43
C GLY A 107 9.50 -11.62 -10.87
N VAL A 108 8.41 -11.12 -10.33
CA VAL A 108 8.35 -9.82 -9.65
C VAL A 108 8.10 -10.03 -8.16
N TYR A 109 8.88 -9.35 -7.31
CA TYR A 109 8.66 -9.38 -5.87
C TYR A 109 7.31 -8.75 -5.55
N ALA A 110 6.50 -9.46 -4.77
CA ALA A 110 5.13 -9.08 -4.44
C ALA A 110 4.97 -8.64 -2.97
N GLY A 111 6.08 -8.41 -2.26
CA GLY A 111 6.09 -8.21 -0.82
C GLY A 111 5.97 -9.53 -0.03
N ASN A 112 6.15 -9.45 1.29
CA ASN A 112 5.91 -10.56 2.22
C ASN A 112 6.61 -11.88 1.85
N ASN A 113 7.84 -11.80 1.32
CA ASN A 113 8.62 -12.97 0.87
C ASN A 113 7.97 -13.76 -0.29
N MET A 114 7.09 -13.11 -1.07
CA MET A 114 6.38 -13.72 -2.19
C MET A 114 6.85 -13.16 -3.53
N VAL A 115 6.83 -14.01 -4.56
CA VAL A 115 7.14 -13.65 -5.95
C VAL A 115 5.98 -14.03 -6.85
N LEU A 116 5.51 -13.08 -7.64
CA LEU A 116 4.56 -13.30 -8.70
C LEU A 116 5.30 -13.66 -9.98
N ASN A 117 4.96 -14.79 -10.60
CA ASN A 117 5.70 -15.34 -11.73
C ASN A 117 4.88 -16.33 -12.56
N ALA A 118 5.24 -16.54 -13.83
CA ALA A 118 4.68 -17.60 -14.67
C ALA A 118 5.46 -18.91 -14.47
N THR A 119 4.83 -19.93 -13.89
CA THR A 119 5.43 -21.24 -13.60
C THR A 119 4.98 -22.30 -14.60
N THR A 120 5.89 -23.17 -15.04
CA THR A 120 5.58 -24.25 -15.99
C THR A 120 4.48 -25.20 -15.52
N SER A 121 4.36 -25.43 -14.21
CA SER A 121 3.41 -26.39 -13.64
C SER A 121 2.00 -25.83 -13.37
N LYS A 122 1.87 -24.53 -13.08
CA LYS A 122 0.63 -23.94 -12.55
C LYS A 122 0.31 -22.55 -13.11
N GLY A 123 0.95 -22.16 -14.21
CA GLY A 123 0.77 -20.85 -14.81
C GLY A 123 1.27 -19.71 -13.91
N VAL A 124 0.70 -18.51 -14.11
CA VAL A 124 0.98 -17.33 -13.30
C VAL A 124 0.48 -17.53 -11.87
N ARG A 125 1.36 -17.37 -10.90
CA ARG A 125 1.04 -17.53 -9.47
C ARG A 125 2.04 -16.86 -8.55
N LEU A 126 1.63 -16.71 -7.30
CA LEU A 126 2.50 -16.37 -6.19
C LEU A 126 3.21 -17.62 -5.65
N VAL A 127 4.50 -17.49 -5.37
CA VAL A 127 5.34 -18.50 -4.72
C VAL A 127 6.18 -17.84 -3.63
N SER A 128 6.44 -18.55 -2.53
CA SER A 128 7.41 -18.07 -1.54
C SER A 128 8.82 -18.17 -2.10
N MET A 129 9.62 -17.10 -1.90
CA MET A 129 11.03 -17.06 -2.32
C MET A 129 11.88 -18.13 -1.65
N ASP A 130 11.54 -18.51 -0.43
CA ASP A 130 12.35 -19.38 0.43
C ASP A 130 11.86 -20.82 0.48
N ASN A 131 10.89 -21.20 -0.36
CA ASN A 131 10.48 -22.59 -0.40
C ASN A 131 11.61 -23.50 -0.92
N SER A 132 11.48 -24.80 -0.68
CA SER A 132 12.52 -25.80 -1.00
C SER A 132 12.96 -25.82 -2.46
N TYR A 133 12.14 -25.33 -3.38
CA TYR A 133 12.49 -25.26 -4.80
C TYR A 133 13.16 -23.92 -5.16
N TRP A 134 12.55 -22.79 -4.79
CA TRP A 134 12.99 -21.45 -5.19
C TRP A 134 14.16 -20.91 -4.38
N GLY A 135 14.20 -21.18 -3.08
CA GLY A 135 15.22 -20.65 -2.16
C GLY A 135 16.65 -20.98 -2.61
N PRO A 136 16.99 -22.26 -2.83
CA PRO A 136 18.32 -22.66 -3.32
C PRO A 136 18.67 -22.12 -4.71
N ARG A 137 17.68 -21.59 -5.46
CA ARG A 137 17.84 -21.12 -6.83
C ARG A 137 17.89 -19.61 -6.94
N TYR A 138 17.71 -18.87 -5.84
CA TYR A 138 17.80 -17.42 -5.87
C TYR A 138 19.18 -16.99 -6.42
N ALA A 139 19.16 -16.12 -7.43
CA ALA A 139 20.36 -15.67 -8.12
C ALA A 139 20.64 -14.18 -7.89
N GLY A 140 19.60 -13.38 -7.64
CA GLY A 140 19.71 -11.95 -7.37
C GLY A 140 18.42 -11.21 -7.69
N ALA A 141 18.42 -9.91 -7.45
CA ALA A 141 17.30 -9.03 -7.77
C ALA A 141 17.74 -7.77 -8.51
N LYS A 142 16.87 -7.24 -9.37
CA LYS A 142 17.07 -5.99 -10.11
C LYS A 142 15.90 -5.04 -9.93
N ARG A 143 16.20 -3.78 -9.59
CA ARG A 143 15.26 -2.66 -9.66
C ARG A 143 15.39 -1.99 -11.01
N VAL A 144 14.37 -2.16 -11.84
CA VAL A 144 14.30 -1.61 -13.21
C VAL A 144 13.36 -0.42 -13.33
N LEU A 145 12.50 -0.25 -12.32
CA LEU A 145 11.81 0.99 -12.08
C LEU A 145 12.90 1.95 -11.67
N LYS A 146 13.10 3.02 -12.44
CA LYS A 146 13.82 4.15 -11.88
C LYS A 146 13.01 4.51 -10.64
N GLU A 147 13.67 4.56 -9.49
CA GLU A 147 13.34 5.63 -8.57
C GLU A 147 13.56 6.88 -9.41
N GLU A 148 12.52 7.30 -10.14
CA GLU A 148 12.36 8.72 -10.29
C GLU A 148 12.34 9.17 -8.85
N LYS A 149 13.47 9.71 -8.38
CA LYS A 149 13.47 10.74 -7.36
C LYS A 149 12.15 11.44 -7.56
N ALA A 150 11.24 11.27 -6.59
CA ALA A 150 9.85 11.66 -6.73
C ALA A 150 9.81 12.93 -7.59
N PRO A 151 9.08 12.95 -8.72
CA PRO A 151 9.10 14.09 -9.63
C PRO A 151 9.06 15.34 -8.79
N GLU A 152 9.85 16.35 -9.13
CA GLU A 152 9.75 17.63 -8.44
C GLU A 152 8.27 17.96 -8.31
N TRP A 153 7.73 17.83 -7.08
CA TRP A 153 6.36 18.08 -6.61
C TRP A 153 5.19 17.24 -7.20
N PHE A 154 4.27 16.82 -6.32
CA PHE A 154 2.94 16.32 -6.71
C PHE A 154 2.17 17.42 -7.45
N THR A 155 1.59 17.09 -8.60
CA THR A 155 0.95 18.08 -9.48
C THR A 155 -0.30 18.71 -8.89
N ASP A 156 -0.87 18.08 -7.86
CA ASP A 156 -2.11 18.42 -7.18
C ASP A 156 -1.92 18.83 -5.72
N VAL A 157 -0.67 19.11 -5.29
CA VAL A 157 -0.38 19.66 -3.96
C VAL A 157 0.21 21.05 -4.11
N SER A 158 -0.53 22.07 -3.63
CA SER A 158 -0.05 23.45 -3.66
C SER A 158 1.16 23.64 -2.74
N LYS A 159 2.18 24.38 -3.20
CA LYS A 159 3.35 24.73 -2.37
C LYS A 159 3.04 25.80 -1.32
N SER A 160 1.92 26.52 -1.46
CA SER A 160 1.55 27.62 -0.57
C SER A 160 0.72 27.20 0.65
N VAL A 161 0.24 25.94 0.71
CA VAL A 161 -0.55 25.47 1.83
C VAL A 161 0.34 24.98 2.97
N ALA A 162 -0.09 25.18 4.22
CA ALA A 162 0.67 24.81 5.42
C ALA A 162 0.99 23.31 5.51
N THR A 163 0.17 22.47 4.87
CA THR A 163 0.33 21.00 4.81
C THR A 163 1.41 20.54 3.84
N TYR A 164 1.92 21.43 2.97
CA TYR A 164 2.93 21.09 1.96
C TYR A 164 4.17 20.46 2.57
N THR A 165 4.71 21.05 3.66
CA THR A 165 5.91 20.54 4.32
C THR A 165 5.69 19.12 4.85
N ALA A 166 4.52 18.86 5.44
CA ALA A 166 4.18 17.52 5.94
C ALA A 166 4.16 16.49 4.80
N ILE A 167 3.47 16.78 3.70
CA ILE A 167 3.37 15.88 2.55
C ILE A 167 4.76 15.66 1.92
N LYS A 168 5.55 16.74 1.78
CA LYS A 168 6.88 16.69 1.21
C LYS A 168 7.81 15.80 2.05
N GLU A 169 7.94 16.08 3.35
CA GLU A 169 8.85 15.34 4.21
C GLU A 169 8.46 13.87 4.35
N MET A 170 7.17 13.58 4.44
CA MET A 170 6.67 12.21 4.54
C MET A 170 6.92 11.43 3.25
N SER A 171 6.87 12.10 2.09
CA SER A 171 7.24 11.53 0.80
C SER A 171 8.75 11.32 0.68
N ASP A 172 9.57 12.30 1.09
CA ASP A 172 11.04 12.21 1.08
C ASP A 172 11.56 11.08 1.98
N LYS A 173 10.83 10.77 3.06
CA LYS A 173 11.10 9.67 3.99
C LYS A 173 10.53 8.32 3.52
N GLU A 174 9.91 8.26 2.35
CA GLU A 174 9.24 7.07 1.79
C GLU A 174 8.12 6.50 2.69
N ILE A 175 7.54 7.33 3.56
CA ILE A 175 6.45 6.92 4.45
C ILE A 175 5.12 6.96 3.71
N ILE A 176 4.95 7.95 2.83
CA ILE A 176 3.83 8.05 1.89
C ILE A 176 4.35 8.07 0.46
N THR A 177 3.49 7.69 -0.46
CA THR A 177 3.73 7.77 -1.90
C THR A 177 2.49 8.34 -2.59
N GLY A 178 2.71 9.00 -3.72
CA GLY A 178 1.61 9.33 -4.63
C GLY A 178 1.39 8.23 -5.66
N PHE A 179 0.78 8.63 -6.77
CA PHE A 179 0.35 7.75 -7.85
C PHE A 179 1.27 7.84 -9.07
N GLY A 180 1.14 6.88 -9.98
CA GLY A 180 1.94 6.83 -11.21
C GLY A 180 1.71 7.99 -12.18
N ASP A 181 0.67 8.81 -11.95
CA ASP A 181 0.33 10.03 -12.69
C ASP A 181 0.90 11.31 -12.04
N HIS A 182 1.81 11.16 -11.06
CA HIS A 182 2.45 12.25 -10.31
C HIS A 182 1.48 13.05 -9.41
N THR A 183 0.33 12.50 -9.06
CA THR A 183 -0.61 13.09 -8.08
C THR A 183 -0.42 12.51 -6.68
N PHE A 184 -0.77 13.27 -5.65
CA PHE A 184 -0.90 12.83 -4.26
C PHE A 184 -2.33 12.42 -3.91
N ARG A 185 -3.31 13.12 -4.48
CA ARG A 185 -4.74 13.06 -4.22
C ARG A 185 -5.08 13.40 -2.77
N PRO A 186 -4.89 14.65 -2.34
CA PRO A 186 -5.05 15.05 -0.93
C PRO A 186 -6.44 14.77 -0.37
N ASP A 187 -7.49 14.88 -1.19
CA ASP A 187 -8.89 14.71 -0.80
C ASP A 187 -9.40 13.26 -0.80
N GLU A 188 -8.67 12.35 -1.45
CA GLU A 188 -9.03 10.93 -1.47
C GLU A 188 -9.02 10.36 -0.05
N LYS A 189 -9.93 9.42 0.23
CA LYS A 189 -10.08 8.83 1.55
C LYS A 189 -9.05 7.72 1.78
N VAL A 190 -8.56 7.63 3.01
CA VAL A 190 -7.60 6.59 3.40
C VAL A 190 -8.35 5.37 3.89
N THR A 191 -8.00 4.20 3.38
CA THR A 191 -8.51 2.93 3.90
C THR A 191 -7.78 2.50 5.16
N ARG A 192 -8.42 1.64 5.94
CA ARG A 192 -7.84 1.10 7.18
C ARG A 192 -6.54 0.33 6.93
N GLY A 193 -6.44 -0.38 5.80
CA GLY A 193 -5.23 -1.07 5.37
C GLY A 193 -4.09 -0.11 5.01
N GLN A 194 -4.38 0.95 4.26
CA GLN A 194 -3.39 1.98 3.93
C GLN A 194 -2.87 2.69 5.20
N ALA A 195 -3.78 3.06 6.11
CA ALA A 195 -3.43 3.66 7.38
C ALA A 195 -2.46 2.76 8.19
N ALA A 196 -2.75 1.46 8.26
CA ALA A 196 -1.87 0.50 8.92
C ALA A 196 -0.47 0.46 8.30
N ALA A 197 -0.39 0.45 6.97
CA ALA A 197 0.88 0.43 6.26
C ALA A 197 1.68 1.73 6.46
N ILE A 198 1.04 2.90 6.44
CA ILE A 198 1.69 4.18 6.70
C ILE A 198 2.25 4.22 8.14
N ILE A 199 1.45 3.84 9.14
CA ILE A 199 1.91 3.78 10.54
C ILE A 199 3.08 2.80 10.68
N ASN A 200 3.00 1.61 10.08
CA ASN A 200 4.06 0.61 10.21
C ASN A 200 5.35 0.99 9.45
N ARG A 201 5.28 1.80 8.38
CA ARG A 201 6.47 2.38 7.74
C ARG A 201 7.24 3.30 8.70
N VAL A 202 6.52 4.03 9.55
CA VAL A 202 7.12 4.85 10.61
C VAL A 202 7.72 3.99 11.71
N LEU A 203 6.93 3.06 12.27
CA LEU A 203 7.30 2.29 13.47
C LEU A 203 8.22 1.10 13.19
N LYS A 204 8.28 0.63 11.94
CA LYS A 204 9.11 -0.49 11.45
C LYS A 204 8.94 -1.77 12.29
N LEU A 205 7.71 -2.05 12.72
CA LEU A 205 7.38 -3.20 13.57
C LEU A 205 7.37 -4.50 12.76
N LYS A 206 7.57 -5.62 13.46
CA LYS A 206 7.60 -6.96 12.86
C LYS A 206 6.64 -7.88 13.62
N PRO A 207 5.61 -8.44 12.95
CA PRO A 207 4.69 -9.36 13.59
C PRO A 207 5.34 -10.73 13.79
N LYS A 208 4.95 -11.41 14.86
CA LYS A 208 5.27 -12.82 15.13
C LYS A 208 4.28 -13.74 14.41
N VAL A 209 3.02 -13.30 14.26
CA VAL A 209 1.92 -14.07 13.69
C VAL A 209 1.21 -13.25 12.61
N MET A 210 1.07 -13.82 11.41
CA MET A 210 0.48 -13.14 10.25
C MET A 210 -1.06 -13.15 10.20
N SER A 211 -1.73 -13.84 11.11
CA SER A 211 -3.18 -14.10 11.02
C SER A 211 -3.86 -13.78 12.33
N HIS A 212 -4.45 -12.58 12.39
CA HIS A 212 -5.20 -12.06 13.54
C HIS A 212 -6.67 -11.77 13.22
N PHE A 213 -7.02 -11.65 11.94
CA PHE A 213 -8.35 -11.26 11.47
C PHE A 213 -8.86 -12.21 10.42
N THR A 214 -10.18 -12.43 10.40
CA THR A 214 -10.83 -13.40 9.49
C THR A 214 -10.91 -12.90 8.04
N ASP A 215 -10.87 -11.59 7.83
CA ASP A 215 -11.00 -10.92 6.54
C ASP A 215 -9.67 -10.39 5.98
N VAL A 216 -8.55 -10.69 6.64
CA VAL A 216 -7.20 -10.33 6.17
C VAL A 216 -6.47 -11.61 5.77
N SER A 217 -6.46 -11.89 4.47
CA SER A 217 -5.64 -12.98 3.91
C SER A 217 -4.15 -12.70 4.17
N LYS A 218 -3.35 -13.75 4.44
CA LYS A 218 -1.87 -13.64 4.54
C LYS A 218 -1.21 -13.11 3.26
N SER A 219 -1.89 -13.24 2.11
CA SER A 219 -1.43 -12.69 0.83
C SER A 219 -1.95 -11.29 0.54
N TYR A 220 -2.79 -10.73 1.42
CA TYR A 220 -3.21 -9.34 1.33
C TYR A 220 -1.99 -8.44 1.51
N ARG A 221 -1.91 -7.38 0.71
CA ARG A 221 -0.70 -6.55 0.60
C ARG A 221 -0.26 -5.96 1.95
N PHE A 222 -1.20 -5.51 2.77
CA PHE A 222 -0.94 -4.93 4.09
C PHE A 222 -1.07 -5.93 5.23
N ALA A 223 -1.17 -7.25 4.95
CA ALA A 223 -1.34 -8.25 6.01
C ALA A 223 -0.21 -8.20 7.04
N TYR A 224 1.02 -7.95 6.59
CA TYR A 224 2.18 -7.81 7.46
C TYR A 224 2.06 -6.57 8.37
N ASP A 225 1.74 -5.42 7.79
CA ASP A 225 1.60 -4.16 8.53
C ASP A 225 0.47 -4.25 9.54
N ILE A 226 -0.69 -4.73 9.11
CA ILE A 226 -1.88 -4.95 9.95
C ILE A 226 -1.54 -5.88 11.11
N ALA A 227 -0.85 -6.99 10.86
CA ALA A 227 -0.42 -7.90 11.91
C ALA A 227 0.56 -7.23 12.88
N ALA A 228 1.51 -6.44 12.38
CA ALA A 228 2.53 -5.78 13.19
C ALA A 228 1.92 -4.77 14.17
N ILE A 229 1.04 -3.90 13.66
CA ILE A 229 0.39 -2.88 14.50
C ILE A 229 -0.67 -3.50 15.42
N ARG A 230 -1.27 -4.64 15.05
CA ARG A 230 -2.15 -5.42 15.92
C ARG A 230 -1.40 -5.97 17.12
N GLU A 231 -0.25 -6.58 16.91
CA GLU A 231 0.57 -7.15 17.99
C GLU A 231 1.16 -6.09 18.93
N ALA A 232 1.41 -4.88 18.42
CA ALA A 232 1.79 -3.73 19.23
C ALA A 232 0.63 -3.10 20.01
N GLY A 233 -0.60 -3.60 19.86
CA GLY A 233 -1.78 -3.06 20.56
C GLY A 233 -2.30 -1.73 20.01
N ILE A 234 -1.81 -1.30 18.85
CA ILE A 234 -2.17 -0.03 18.21
C ILE A 234 -3.59 -0.08 17.63
N ILE A 235 -3.98 -1.25 17.12
CA ILE A 235 -5.32 -1.48 16.57
C ILE A 235 -5.84 -2.86 16.98
N ASN A 236 -7.12 -2.93 17.35
CA ASN A 236 -7.75 -4.17 17.81
C ASN A 236 -8.66 -4.85 16.78
N GLY A 237 -9.04 -4.15 15.70
CA GLY A 237 -10.10 -4.56 14.80
C GLY A 237 -11.48 -4.42 15.44
N PHE A 238 -12.46 -5.15 14.91
CA PHE A 238 -13.85 -5.12 15.36
C PHE A 238 -14.22 -6.36 16.17
N GLY A 239 -15.32 -6.29 16.94
CA GLY A 239 -15.78 -7.37 17.81
C GLY A 239 -16.14 -8.68 17.07
N ASP A 240 -16.40 -8.59 15.78
CA ASP A 240 -16.65 -9.71 14.86
C ASP A 240 -15.37 -10.40 14.36
N LYS A 241 -14.19 -10.02 14.88
CA LYS A 241 -12.86 -10.50 14.47
C LYS A 241 -12.42 -10.07 13.06
N THR A 242 -13.06 -9.04 12.51
CA THR A 242 -12.64 -8.43 11.24
C THR A 242 -11.72 -7.22 11.46
N PHE A 243 -10.91 -6.90 10.44
CA PHE A 243 -10.13 -5.68 10.36
C PHE A 243 -10.73 -4.64 9.42
N ARG A 244 -11.43 -5.08 8.36
CA ARG A 244 -12.04 -4.30 7.28
C ARG A 244 -11.02 -3.44 6.53
N PRO A 245 -10.00 -4.06 5.90
CA PRO A 245 -8.84 -3.34 5.39
C PRO A 245 -9.15 -2.40 4.22
N ASN A 246 -10.19 -2.68 3.44
CA ASN A 246 -10.59 -1.88 2.29
C ASN A 246 -11.67 -0.83 2.63
N GLU A 247 -12.14 -0.77 3.88
CA GLU A 247 -13.07 0.27 4.31
C GLU A 247 -12.31 1.57 4.61
N GLU A 248 -12.94 2.69 4.26
CA GLU A 248 -12.41 4.03 4.55
C GLU A 248 -12.41 4.29 6.06
N MET A 249 -11.29 4.82 6.56
CA MET A 249 -11.10 5.12 7.97
C MET A 249 -11.78 6.45 8.33
N THR A 250 -12.53 6.47 9.43
CA THR A 250 -13.10 7.70 9.99
C THR A 250 -12.03 8.55 10.69
N ARG A 251 -12.27 9.85 10.82
CA ARG A 251 -11.39 10.77 11.57
C ARG A 251 -11.26 10.38 13.05
N ASN A 252 -12.31 9.80 13.65
CA ASN A 252 -12.23 9.24 15.00
C ASN A 252 -11.26 8.07 15.09
N GLU A 253 -11.31 7.13 14.13
CA GLU A 253 -10.37 6.00 14.07
C GLU A 253 -8.94 6.46 13.81
N MET A 254 -8.75 7.45 12.93
CA MET A 254 -7.45 8.09 12.70
C MET A 254 -6.86 8.66 13.99
N ALA A 255 -7.64 9.41 14.76
CA ALA A 255 -7.16 9.99 16.01
C ALA A 255 -6.81 8.92 17.05
N ALA A 256 -7.62 7.86 17.16
CA ALA A 256 -7.37 6.77 18.09
C ALA A 256 -6.13 5.95 17.71
N ILE A 257 -5.98 5.57 16.43
CA ILE A 257 -4.82 4.79 15.97
C ILE A 257 -3.51 5.58 16.16
N LEU A 258 -3.52 6.89 15.89
CA LEU A 258 -2.37 7.77 16.14
C LEU A 258 -2.05 7.91 17.62
N GLY A 259 -3.09 8.06 18.45
CA GLY A 259 -2.94 8.13 19.90
C GLY A 259 -2.24 6.89 20.46
N HIS A 260 -2.61 5.71 19.98
CA HIS A 260 -1.95 4.46 20.39
C HIS A 260 -0.58 4.27 19.75
N ALA A 261 -0.41 4.60 18.47
CA ALA A 261 0.84 4.40 17.71
C ALA A 261 2.01 5.22 18.27
N PHE A 262 1.75 6.44 18.72
CA PHE A 262 2.76 7.38 19.20
C PHE A 262 2.67 7.63 20.71
N GLU A 263 1.90 6.80 21.43
CA GLU A 263 1.67 6.91 22.87
C GLU A 263 1.30 8.33 23.34
N LEU A 264 0.47 9.01 22.54
CA LEU A 264 0.16 10.42 22.73
C LEU A 264 -0.62 10.63 24.05
N LYS A 265 -0.06 11.47 24.93
CA LYS A 265 -0.68 11.83 26.21
C LYS A 265 -1.30 13.21 26.12
N VAL A 266 -2.52 13.36 26.64
CA VAL A 266 -3.18 14.66 26.72
C VAL A 266 -2.55 15.47 27.84
N SER A 267 -2.01 16.64 27.53
CA SER A 267 -1.62 17.61 28.55
C SER A 267 -2.85 18.34 29.10
N GLN A 268 -2.82 18.77 30.36
CA GLN A 268 -3.92 19.56 30.94
C GLN A 268 -4.17 20.86 30.15
N THR A 269 -3.10 21.47 29.63
CA THR A 269 -3.16 22.65 28.75
C THR A 269 -3.89 22.34 27.44
N ALA A 270 -3.60 21.20 26.80
CA ALA A 270 -4.28 20.78 25.58
C ALA A 270 -5.78 20.55 25.82
N ALA A 271 -6.14 19.85 26.90
CA ALA A 271 -7.53 19.60 27.27
C ALA A 271 -8.32 20.88 27.56
N ALA A 272 -7.66 21.92 28.06
CA ALA A 272 -8.28 23.22 28.33
C ALA A 272 -8.49 24.06 27.06
N ASN A 273 -7.60 23.94 26.07
CA ASN A 273 -7.54 24.84 24.91
C ASN A 273 -8.20 24.27 23.65
N VAL A 274 -8.13 22.97 23.41
CA VAL A 274 -8.78 22.34 22.26
C VAL A 274 -10.23 22.04 22.60
N LYS A 275 -11.16 22.80 22.02
CA LYS A 275 -12.60 22.65 22.25
C LYS A 275 -13.37 22.44 20.96
N TYR A 276 -13.54 21.17 20.60
CA TYR A 276 -14.50 20.79 19.57
C TYR A 276 -15.90 20.64 20.18
N SER A 277 -16.89 21.31 19.59
CA SER A 277 -18.28 21.28 20.05
C SER A 277 -18.96 19.91 19.89
N ASP A 278 -18.44 19.06 19.01
CA ASP A 278 -18.93 17.72 18.71
C ASP A 278 -18.18 16.59 19.46
N ILE A 279 -17.19 16.92 20.28
CA ILE A 279 -16.38 15.94 21.03
C ILE A 279 -16.52 16.19 22.53
N ARG A 280 -16.92 15.16 23.29
CA ARG A 280 -17.12 15.24 24.74
C ARG A 280 -16.07 14.43 25.50
N PRO A 281 -15.68 14.86 26.72
CA PRO A 281 -14.92 14.01 27.63
C PRO A 281 -15.59 12.64 27.80
N GLY A 282 -14.82 11.56 27.72
CA GLY A 282 -15.33 10.19 27.74
C GLY A 282 -15.63 9.59 26.35
N HIS A 283 -15.57 10.37 25.26
CA HIS A 283 -15.56 9.81 23.91
C HIS A 283 -14.33 8.89 23.75
N TRP A 284 -14.50 7.73 23.12
CA TRP A 284 -13.44 6.71 23.04
C TRP A 284 -12.16 7.19 22.34
N ALA A 285 -12.29 8.10 21.36
CA ALA A 285 -11.17 8.73 20.68
C ALA A 285 -10.74 10.06 21.31
N TYR A 286 -11.32 10.48 22.45
CA TYR A 286 -11.12 11.82 23.04
C TYR A 286 -9.63 12.17 23.19
N ASN A 287 -8.84 11.28 23.81
CA ASN A 287 -7.43 11.56 24.05
C ASN A 287 -6.65 11.72 22.74
N GLY A 288 -6.87 10.82 21.78
CA GLY A 288 -6.24 10.91 20.47
C GLY A 288 -6.60 12.20 19.74
N ILE A 289 -7.88 12.60 19.77
CA ILE A 289 -8.38 13.81 19.12
C ILE A 289 -7.73 15.05 19.71
N ILE A 290 -7.78 15.19 21.05
CA ILE A 290 -7.25 16.36 21.74
C ILE A 290 -5.75 16.47 21.56
N THR A 291 -5.00 15.37 21.72
CA THR A 291 -3.55 15.43 21.56
C THR A 291 -3.18 15.73 20.10
N MET A 292 -3.78 15.04 19.13
CA MET A 292 -3.51 15.25 17.70
C MET A 292 -3.77 16.70 17.29
N ALA A 293 -4.84 17.33 17.78
CA ALA A 293 -5.13 18.73 17.54
C ALA A 293 -4.14 19.67 18.23
N SER A 294 -3.70 19.34 19.45
CA SER A 294 -2.78 20.21 20.21
C SER A 294 -1.35 20.23 19.69
N ILE A 295 -0.94 19.19 18.96
CA ILE A 295 0.38 19.08 18.36
C ILE A 295 0.39 19.52 16.89
N ASP A 296 -0.75 19.98 16.37
CA ASP A 296 -0.88 20.35 14.97
C ASP A 296 -0.12 21.64 14.66
N GLN A 297 0.92 21.52 13.82
CA GLN A 297 1.74 22.65 13.39
C GLN A 297 1.27 23.27 12.08
N THR A 298 0.30 22.65 11.39
CA THR A 298 -0.17 23.12 10.08
C THR A 298 -1.51 23.86 10.15
N GLY A 299 -2.17 23.85 11.32
CA GLY A 299 -3.51 24.42 11.52
C GLY A 299 -4.64 23.63 10.83
N PHE A 300 -4.37 22.41 10.35
CA PHE A 300 -5.33 21.60 9.60
C PHE A 300 -6.49 21.11 10.48
N PHE A 301 -6.23 20.91 11.76
CA PHE A 301 -7.20 20.47 12.76
C PHE A 301 -7.80 21.63 13.56
N GLU A 302 -7.51 22.88 13.21
CA GLU A 302 -8.17 24.03 13.83
C GLU A 302 -9.65 24.11 13.45
N GLY A 303 -10.49 24.58 14.38
CA GLY A 303 -11.90 24.83 14.14
C GLY A 303 -12.81 24.43 15.28
N ALA A 304 -14.09 24.77 15.14
CA ALA A 304 -15.10 24.53 16.19
C ALA A 304 -15.63 23.09 16.25
N LYS A 305 -15.36 22.27 15.23
CA LYS A 305 -15.83 20.88 15.13
C LYS A 305 -14.73 19.98 14.58
N PHE A 306 -14.67 18.76 15.09
CA PHE A 306 -13.72 17.76 14.65
C PHE A 306 -14.21 16.95 13.44
N TYR A 307 -15.53 16.80 13.28
CA TYR A 307 -16.17 15.97 12.26
C TYR A 307 -15.76 14.51 12.32
N GLY A 308 -15.73 13.95 13.53
CA GLY A 308 -15.16 12.63 13.81
C GLY A 308 -15.74 11.45 13.00
N THR A 309 -17.00 11.53 12.58
CA THR A 309 -17.67 10.50 11.77
C THR A 309 -17.37 10.57 10.27
N HIS A 310 -16.72 11.65 9.80
CA HIS A 310 -16.34 11.78 8.40
C HIS A 310 -15.08 10.96 8.12
N ASN A 311 -14.95 10.48 6.88
CA ASN A 311 -13.76 9.74 6.47
C ASN A 311 -12.54 10.65 6.36
N ALA A 312 -11.42 10.18 6.90
CA ALA A 312 -10.14 10.86 6.87
C ALA A 312 -9.60 10.89 5.43
N THR A 313 -9.13 12.07 5.01
CA THR A 313 -8.46 12.23 3.72
C THR A 313 -6.99 11.83 3.82
N ARG A 314 -6.35 11.61 2.67
CA ARG A 314 -4.90 11.32 2.56
C ARG A 314 -4.08 12.47 3.14
N GLU A 315 -4.48 13.70 2.88
CA GLU A 315 -3.85 14.88 3.49
C GLU A 315 -4.02 14.90 5.00
N ALA A 316 -5.26 14.73 5.51
CA ALA A 316 -5.53 14.74 6.94
C ALA A 316 -4.70 13.68 7.69
N PHE A 317 -4.66 12.46 7.16
CA PHE A 317 -3.91 11.36 7.74
C PHE A 317 -2.40 11.64 7.71
N THR A 318 -1.88 12.14 6.60
CA THR A 318 -0.45 12.47 6.43
C THR A 318 -0.01 13.55 7.40
N VAL A 319 -0.78 14.64 7.50
CA VAL A 319 -0.52 15.74 8.43
C VAL A 319 -0.52 15.25 9.87
N ALA A 320 -1.50 14.41 10.23
CA ALA A 320 -1.61 13.89 11.58
C ALA A 320 -0.43 12.98 11.96
N VAL A 321 0.02 12.10 11.05
CA VAL A 321 1.22 11.29 11.27
C VAL A 321 2.48 12.17 11.34
N TYR A 322 2.63 13.14 10.43
CA TYR A 322 3.75 14.06 10.43
C TYR A 322 3.87 14.83 11.74
N ASN A 323 2.76 15.41 12.23
CA ASN A 323 2.75 16.14 13.50
C ASN A 323 3.10 15.21 14.66
N ALA A 324 2.54 13.98 14.70
CA ALA A 324 2.83 12.99 15.73
C ALA A 324 4.30 12.55 15.77
N MET A 325 4.97 12.48 14.61
CA MET A 325 6.40 12.16 14.51
C MET A 325 7.31 13.30 14.99
N ASN A 326 6.82 14.53 14.98
CA ASN A 326 7.61 15.73 15.27
C ASN A 326 7.23 16.38 16.62
N VAL A 327 6.49 15.66 17.47
CA VAL A 327 6.26 16.07 18.86
C VAL A 327 7.58 15.96 19.62
N GLN A 328 8.05 17.08 20.17
CA GLN A 328 9.21 17.14 21.08
C GLN A 328 8.84 16.66 22.48
#